data_AF-A0AB36ITT0-F1
#
_entry.id   AF-A0AB36ITT0-F1
#
_cell.length_a   1.000
_cell.length_b   1.000
_cell.length_c   1.000
_cell.angle_alpha   90.00
_cell.angle_beta   90.00
_cell.angle_gamma   90.00
#
_symmetry.space_group_name_H-M   'P 1'
#
loop_
_entity.id
_entity.type
_entity.pdbx_description
1 polymer ?
#
loop_
_entity_poly.entity_id
_entity_poly.type
_entity_poly.pdbx_seq_one_letter_code
_entity_poly.pdbx_strand_id
1 'polypeptide(L)'
;MGTVDLADSCVLWTGFDISIVARTYAQFTGILAGFAFVVINLVLDRAYRRRGEGHSPDPREVEHDTQVGIALVCAFLGLFLTTLRYGLLAGESGCALTNGRAGSVEVLAAVSFGASIYMLLYAIVQFISGTAGVLAKHCVFVLAVLVPPITVFLVEDTIMHLALSLGDPQTHRPLQPMWDWANRLSIPIPLAIIIACAALWYIGIGRRRTESPPGGIARRIRIAVPYITVAVVAAVIVRSIMALRYKDPAAHISAAEAWFWLGVLVAALLVQSAALSFQKGVEVPFGGSAISARA
;
A
#
# COMPACT_ATOMS: atom_id res chain seq x y z
N MET A 1 -1.48 1.74 -50.20
CA MET A 1 -2.40 1.71 -49.04
C MET A 1 -1.68 1.01 -47.92
N GLY A 2 -1.15 1.77 -46.96
CA GLY A 2 -0.46 1.20 -45.80
C GLY A 2 -1.48 0.51 -44.90
N THR A 3 -1.25 -0.77 -44.61
CA THR A 3 -1.94 -1.47 -43.55
C THR A 3 -1.60 -0.78 -42.24
N VAL A 4 -2.57 -0.06 -41.69
CA VAL A 4 -2.53 0.35 -40.29
C VAL A 4 -2.54 -0.97 -39.51
N ASP A 5 -1.44 -1.30 -38.83
CA ASP A 5 -1.39 -2.37 -37.83
C ASP A 5 -2.33 -1.99 -36.68
N LEU A 6 -3.63 -2.21 -36.88
CA LEU A 6 -4.59 -2.35 -35.80
C LEU A 6 -4.10 -3.56 -35.01
N ALA A 7 -3.80 -3.36 -33.73
CA ALA A 7 -3.37 -4.42 -32.82
C ALA A 7 -4.22 -5.68 -33.04
N ASP A 8 -3.56 -6.84 -33.20
CA ASP A 8 -4.23 -8.12 -33.43
C ASP A 8 -5.45 -8.26 -32.50
N SER A 9 -6.61 -8.50 -33.11
CA SER A 9 -7.90 -8.55 -32.42
C SER A 9 -8.10 -9.91 -31.75
N CYS A 10 -7.44 -10.11 -30.61
CA CYS A 10 -7.76 -11.24 -29.74
C CYS A 10 -9.13 -11.02 -29.06
N VAL A 11 -9.99 -12.04 -29.13
CA VAL A 11 -11.30 -12.02 -28.46
C VAL A 11 -11.13 -12.27 -26.97
N LEU A 12 -11.63 -11.34 -26.16
CA LEU A 12 -11.61 -11.43 -24.70
C LEU A 12 -12.72 -12.39 -24.21
N TRP A 13 -12.38 -13.67 -24.05
CA TRP A 13 -13.34 -14.72 -23.70
C TRP A 13 -13.94 -14.58 -22.29
N THR A 14 -13.25 -13.90 -21.38
CA THR A 14 -13.69 -13.69 -20.00
C THR A 14 -14.76 -12.60 -19.88
N GLY A 15 -14.93 -11.76 -20.90
CA GLY A 15 -15.77 -10.57 -20.86
C GLY A 15 -15.31 -9.48 -19.87
N PHE A 16 -14.20 -9.70 -19.15
CA PHE A 16 -13.66 -8.77 -18.16
C PHE A 16 -12.44 -8.03 -18.70
N ASP A 17 -12.61 -6.74 -18.97
CA ASP A 17 -11.55 -5.87 -19.50
C ASP A 17 -10.87 -5.08 -18.37
N ILE A 18 -9.67 -5.52 -18.01
CA ILE A 18 -8.82 -4.93 -16.97
C ILE A 18 -8.48 -3.46 -17.29
N SER A 19 -8.34 -3.08 -18.56
CA SER A 19 -7.98 -1.71 -18.96
C SER A 19 -9.06 -0.70 -18.55
N ILE A 20 -10.32 -1.10 -18.59
CA ILE A 20 -11.46 -0.25 -18.20
C ILE A 20 -11.40 0.04 -16.71
N VAL A 21 -11.19 -0.99 -15.88
CA VAL A 21 -11.13 -0.84 -14.43
C VAL A 21 -9.87 -0.08 -14.00
N ALA A 22 -8.74 -0.31 -14.69
CA ALA A 22 -7.50 0.41 -14.46
C ALA A 22 -7.66 1.93 -14.58
N ARG A 23 -8.55 2.43 -15.46
CA ARG A 23 -8.83 3.88 -15.56
C ARG A 23 -9.37 4.45 -14.25
N THR A 24 -10.30 3.75 -13.61
CA THR A 24 -10.88 4.16 -12.33
C THR A 24 -9.84 4.11 -11.23
N TYR A 25 -9.00 3.07 -11.19
CA TYR A 25 -7.90 2.98 -10.23
C TYR A 25 -6.88 4.11 -10.41
N ALA A 26 -6.54 4.48 -11.64
CA ALA A 26 -5.65 5.62 -11.91
C ALA A 26 -6.21 6.93 -11.37
N GLN A 27 -7.50 7.19 -11.58
CA GLN A 27 -8.15 8.38 -11.05
C GLN A 27 -8.13 8.38 -9.51
N PHE A 28 -8.47 7.24 -8.90
CA PHE A 28 -8.49 7.09 -7.46
C PHE A 28 -7.11 7.30 -6.83
N THR A 29 -6.06 6.69 -7.38
CA THR A 29 -4.68 6.87 -6.90
C THR A 29 -4.21 8.31 -7.08
N GLY A 30 -4.59 8.98 -8.16
CA GLY A 30 -4.27 10.39 -8.41
C GLY A 30 -4.92 11.31 -7.37
N ILE A 31 -6.19 11.07 -7.04
CA ILE A 31 -6.91 11.80 -6.00
C ILE A 31 -6.24 11.61 -4.64
N LEU A 32 -5.90 10.37 -4.27
CA LEU A 32 -5.20 10.08 -3.01
C LEU A 32 -3.81 10.73 -2.94
N ALA A 33 -3.07 10.76 -4.04
CA ALA A 33 -1.80 11.49 -4.12
C ALA A 33 -2.02 13.00 -3.89
N GLY A 34 -3.07 13.58 -4.48
CA GLY A 34 -3.47 14.96 -4.22
C GLY A 34 -3.73 15.23 -2.73
N PHE A 35 -4.49 14.36 -2.05
CA PHE A 35 -4.71 14.47 -0.61
C PHE A 35 -3.41 14.38 0.18
N ALA A 36 -2.52 13.44 -0.15
CA ALA A 36 -1.20 13.33 0.48
C ALA A 36 -0.40 14.64 0.34
N PHE A 37 -0.41 15.24 -0.84
CA PHE A 37 0.26 16.52 -1.11
C PHE A 37 -0.32 17.66 -0.25
N VAL A 38 -1.64 17.74 -0.10
CA VAL A 38 -2.28 18.74 0.78
C VAL A 38 -1.82 18.56 2.24
N VAL A 39 -1.81 17.33 2.76
CA VAL A 39 -1.38 17.06 4.14
C VAL A 39 0.10 17.40 4.34
N ILE A 40 0.96 17.14 3.34
CA ILE A 40 2.38 17.56 3.38
C ILE A 40 2.48 19.08 3.60
N ASN A 41 1.70 19.87 2.85
CA ASN A 41 1.71 21.32 3.00
C ASN A 41 1.22 21.76 4.38
N LEU A 42 0.22 21.09 4.96
CA LEU A 42 -0.23 21.38 6.33
C LEU A 42 0.86 21.09 7.38
N VAL A 43 1.61 20.01 7.22
CA VAL A 43 2.75 19.68 8.10
C VAL A 43 3.83 20.75 7.97
N LEU A 44 4.15 21.19 6.75
CA LEU A 44 5.13 22.24 6.49
C LEU A 44 4.69 23.61 7.04
N ASP A 45 3.42 23.99 6.85
CA ASP A 45 2.86 25.25 7.37
C ASP A 45 2.88 25.25 8.90
N ARG A 46 2.48 24.15 9.54
CA ARG A 46 2.58 23.99 11.00
C ARG A 46 4.01 24.17 11.49
N ALA A 47 4.98 23.57 10.80
CA ALA A 47 6.40 23.71 11.13
C ALA A 47 6.90 25.15 10.93
N TYR A 48 6.42 25.85 9.89
CA TYR A 48 6.78 27.22 9.58
C TYR A 48 6.23 28.21 10.61
N ARG A 49 4.93 28.12 10.94
CA ARG A 49 4.28 28.99 11.94
C ARG A 49 4.95 28.89 13.31
N ARG A 50 5.28 27.66 13.74
CA ARG A 50 5.96 27.42 15.04
C ARG A 50 7.34 28.10 15.13
N ARG A 51 8.08 28.18 14.03
CA ARG A 51 9.36 28.92 14.00
C ARG A 51 9.17 30.43 14.15
N GLY A 52 8.04 30.97 13.68
CA GLY A 52 7.68 32.37 13.85
C GLY A 52 7.24 32.75 15.26
N GLU A 53 6.69 31.81 16.03
CA GLU A 53 6.17 32.02 17.39
C GLU A 53 7.25 31.99 18.49
N GLY A 54 8.52 31.74 18.16
CA GLY A 54 9.65 31.79 19.11
C GLY A 54 9.66 30.69 20.17
N HIS A 55 8.73 29.73 20.13
CA HIS A 55 8.69 28.58 21.03
C HIS A 55 9.70 27.53 20.54
N SER A 56 10.69 27.17 21.35
CA SER A 56 11.61 26.07 21.01
C SER A 56 10.83 24.75 21.05
N PRO A 57 10.61 24.06 19.92
CA PRO A 57 9.82 22.84 19.89
C PRO A 57 10.51 21.72 20.67
N ASP A 58 9.74 20.88 21.37
CA ASP A 58 10.28 19.66 21.98
C ASP A 58 10.95 18.81 20.87
N PRO A 59 12.21 18.37 21.05
CA PRO A 59 12.89 17.47 20.12
C PRO A 59 12.06 16.26 19.69
N ARG A 60 11.14 15.78 20.54
CA ARG A 60 10.23 14.66 20.23
C ARG A 60 9.18 15.03 19.18
N GLU A 61 8.65 16.25 19.22
CA GLU A 61 7.66 16.73 18.24
C GLU A 61 8.31 16.94 16.88
N VAL A 62 9.50 17.54 16.84
CA VAL A 62 10.25 17.76 15.57
C VAL A 62 10.56 16.44 14.88
N GLU A 63 11.01 15.45 15.64
CA GLU A 63 11.27 14.10 15.12
C GLU A 63 9.98 13.44 14.59
N HIS A 64 8.87 13.58 15.32
CA HIS A 64 7.58 13.04 14.90
C HIS A 64 7.08 13.68 13.60
N ASP A 65 7.07 15.01 13.52
CA ASP A 65 6.65 15.76 12.33
C ASP A 65 7.53 15.41 11.12
N THR A 66 8.84 15.23 11.33
CA THR A 66 9.77 14.80 10.28
C THR A 66 9.45 13.39 9.77
N GLN A 67 9.19 12.44 10.69
CA GLN A 67 8.83 11.06 10.32
C GLN A 67 7.49 11.00 9.57
N VAL A 68 6.50 11.77 10.01
CA VAL A 68 5.21 11.92 9.32
C VAL A 68 5.42 12.48 7.93
N GLY A 69 6.21 13.56 7.79
CA GLY A 69 6.55 14.16 6.51
C GLY A 69 7.22 13.18 5.54
N ILE A 70 8.21 12.41 6.01
CA ILE A 70 8.87 11.37 5.21
C ILE A 70 7.86 10.32 4.74
N ALA A 71 7.01 9.82 5.65
CA ALA A 71 5.99 8.83 5.31
C ALA A 71 4.98 9.35 4.27
N LEU A 72 4.55 10.61 4.39
CA LEU A 72 3.66 11.25 3.41
C LEU A 72 4.32 11.42 2.04
N VAL A 73 5.58 11.85 1.98
CA VAL A 73 6.32 11.98 0.71
C VAL A 73 6.49 10.61 0.06
N CYS A 74 6.80 9.59 0.85
CA CYS A 74 6.88 8.20 0.39
C CYS A 74 5.55 7.70 -0.18
N ALA A 75 4.45 7.95 0.53
CA ALA A 75 3.10 7.59 0.08
C ALA A 75 2.68 8.34 -1.18
N PHE A 76 2.96 9.65 -1.24
CA PHE A 76 2.71 10.49 -2.42
C PHE A 76 3.44 9.94 -3.64
N LEU A 77 4.76 9.69 -3.53
CA LEU A 77 5.55 9.17 -4.63
C LEU A 77 5.02 7.81 -5.09
N GLY A 78 4.70 6.92 -4.15
CA GLY A 78 4.16 5.60 -4.48
C GLY A 78 2.80 5.67 -5.19
N LEU A 79 1.88 6.50 -4.71
CA LEU A 79 0.57 6.72 -5.33
C LEU A 79 0.68 7.41 -6.70
N PHE A 80 1.58 8.37 -6.85
CA PHE A 80 1.84 9.03 -8.13
C PHE A 80 2.35 8.02 -9.17
N LEU A 81 3.36 7.21 -8.81
CA LEU A 81 3.88 6.20 -9.73
C LEU A 81 2.84 5.12 -10.05
N THR A 82 2.05 4.70 -9.06
CA THR A 82 0.93 3.77 -9.25
C THR A 82 -0.14 4.36 -10.19
N THR A 83 -0.41 5.66 -10.10
CA THR A 83 -1.33 6.39 -11.00
C THR A 83 -0.87 6.31 -12.44
N LEU A 84 0.42 6.59 -12.69
CA LEU A 84 0.99 6.48 -14.02
C LEU A 84 0.88 5.05 -14.55
N ARG A 85 1.05 4.04 -13.69
CA ARG A 85 0.93 2.63 -14.08
C ARG A 85 -0.48 2.20 -14.43
N TYR A 86 -1.46 2.53 -13.60
CA TYR A 86 -2.86 2.27 -13.95
C TYR A 86 -3.30 3.07 -15.17
N GLY A 87 -2.79 4.29 -15.36
CA GLY A 87 -3.04 5.09 -16.57
C GLY A 87 -2.48 4.43 -17.83
N LEU A 88 -1.28 3.86 -17.76
CA LEU A 88 -0.65 3.09 -18.84
C LEU A 88 -1.40 1.77 -19.11
N LEU A 89 -1.83 1.07 -18.05
CA LEU A 89 -2.65 -0.15 -18.15
C LEU A 89 -4.03 0.15 -18.76
N ALA A 90 -4.60 1.32 -18.50
CA ALA A 90 -5.87 1.76 -19.09
C ALA A 90 -5.78 2.05 -20.60
N GLY A 91 -4.57 2.15 -21.15
CA GLY A 91 -4.32 2.24 -22.58
C GLY A 91 -4.09 0.88 -23.26
N GLU A 92 -4.11 -0.22 -22.50
CA GLU A 92 -3.96 -1.56 -23.06
C GLU A 92 -5.18 -2.01 -23.85
N SER A 93 -4.95 -2.77 -24.92
CA SER A 93 -6.02 -3.33 -25.75
C SER A 93 -5.58 -4.58 -26.50
N GLY A 94 -6.54 -5.31 -27.06
CA GLY A 94 -6.31 -6.47 -27.93
C GLY A 94 -5.59 -7.61 -27.21
N CYS A 95 -4.65 -8.26 -27.90
CA CYS A 95 -3.94 -9.44 -27.41
C CYS A 95 -3.14 -9.24 -26.11
N ALA A 96 -2.83 -8.00 -25.71
CA ALA A 96 -2.19 -7.75 -24.41
C ALA A 96 -3.10 -8.11 -23.22
N LEU A 97 -4.43 -8.06 -23.42
CA LEU A 97 -5.44 -8.43 -22.42
C LEU A 97 -5.59 -9.95 -22.28
N THR A 98 -5.40 -10.70 -23.36
CA THR A 98 -5.62 -12.15 -23.42
C THR A 98 -4.35 -12.98 -23.29
N ASN A 99 -3.17 -12.38 -23.45
CA ASN A 99 -1.88 -13.10 -23.43
C ASN A 99 -1.11 -12.91 -22.10
N GLY A 100 -1.79 -12.39 -21.07
CA GLY A 100 -1.26 -12.32 -19.71
C GLY A 100 -0.44 -11.08 -19.35
N ARG A 101 -0.03 -10.24 -20.32
CA ARG A 101 0.74 -9.03 -20.00
C ARG A 101 -0.06 -8.03 -19.18
N ALA A 102 -1.27 -7.68 -19.60
CA ALA A 102 -2.10 -6.72 -18.89
C ALA A 102 -2.41 -7.20 -17.46
N GLY A 103 -2.78 -8.48 -17.28
CA GLY A 103 -2.98 -9.08 -15.97
C GLY A 103 -1.72 -9.08 -15.10
N SER A 104 -0.54 -9.30 -15.70
CA SER A 104 0.74 -9.23 -14.97
C SER A 104 1.05 -7.81 -14.49
N VAL A 105 0.78 -6.81 -15.34
CA VAL A 105 0.95 -5.39 -14.98
C VAL A 105 -0.07 -5.01 -13.90
N GLU A 106 -1.30 -5.51 -13.97
CA GLU A 106 -2.34 -5.30 -12.96
C GLU A 106 -1.92 -5.80 -11.58
N VAL A 107 -1.43 -7.04 -11.48
CA VAL A 107 -0.96 -7.62 -10.20
C VAL A 107 0.14 -6.75 -9.59
N LEU A 108 1.13 -6.37 -10.39
CA LEU A 108 2.22 -5.50 -9.92
C LEU A 108 1.70 -4.11 -9.50
N ALA A 109 0.80 -3.51 -10.28
CA ALA A 109 0.19 -2.22 -9.94
C ALA A 109 -0.63 -2.30 -8.65
N ALA A 110 -1.35 -3.40 -8.42
CA ALA A 110 -2.12 -3.64 -7.21
C ALA A 110 -1.22 -3.77 -5.97
N VAL A 111 -0.07 -4.44 -6.10
CA VAL A 111 0.94 -4.51 -5.04
C VAL A 111 1.48 -3.12 -4.69
N SER A 112 1.88 -2.32 -5.69
CA SER A 112 2.38 -0.97 -5.43
C SER A 112 1.29 -0.06 -4.86
N PHE A 113 0.06 -0.23 -5.32
CA PHE A 113 -1.09 0.50 -4.82
C PHE A 113 -1.37 0.19 -3.34
N GLY A 114 -1.48 -1.09 -3.00
CA GLY A 114 -1.71 -1.56 -1.63
C GLY A 114 -0.64 -1.10 -0.66
N ALA A 115 0.63 -1.15 -1.07
CA ALA A 115 1.73 -0.66 -0.27
C ALA A 115 1.66 0.87 -0.04
N SER A 116 1.32 1.63 -1.09
CA SER A 116 1.29 3.10 -1.04
C SER A 116 0.08 3.64 -0.26
N ILE A 117 -1.11 3.04 -0.42
CA ILE A 117 -2.31 3.42 0.34
C ILE A 117 -2.13 3.11 1.83
N TYR A 118 -1.53 1.97 2.16
CA TYR A 118 -1.24 1.63 3.54
C TYR A 118 -0.25 2.63 4.16
N MET A 119 0.79 3.05 3.42
CA MET A 119 1.70 4.10 3.88
C MET A 119 1.03 5.45 4.07
N LEU A 120 0.09 5.82 3.19
CA LEU A 120 -0.68 7.06 3.33
C LEU A 120 -1.49 7.02 4.63
N LEU A 121 -2.23 5.93 4.85
CA LEU A 121 -3.03 5.75 6.07
C LEU A 121 -2.12 5.73 7.31
N TYR A 122 -0.97 5.06 7.25
CA TYR A 122 0.04 5.09 8.30
C TYR A 122 0.45 6.52 8.65
N ALA A 123 0.79 7.33 7.65
CA ALA A 123 1.22 8.70 7.87
C ALA A 123 0.10 9.57 8.49
N ILE A 124 -1.15 9.39 8.02
CA ILE A 124 -2.32 10.08 8.58
C ILE A 124 -2.56 9.69 10.04
N VAL A 125 -2.47 8.40 10.37
CA VAL A 125 -2.65 7.93 11.76
C VAL A 125 -1.55 8.48 12.66
N GLN A 126 -0.30 8.53 12.19
CA GLN A 126 0.79 9.15 12.95
C GLN A 126 0.52 10.65 13.18
N PHE A 127 0.11 11.39 12.14
CA PHE A 127 -0.24 12.81 12.25
C PHE A 127 -1.33 13.07 13.31
N ILE A 128 -2.38 12.22 13.35
CA ILE A 128 -3.47 12.33 14.34
C ILE A 128 -2.99 11.93 15.74
N SER A 129 -2.11 10.93 15.86
CA SER A 129 -1.59 10.46 17.14
C SER A 129 -0.88 11.54 17.93
N GLY A 130 -0.27 12.51 17.25
CA GLY A 130 0.33 13.67 17.92
C GLY A 130 -0.65 14.72 18.45
N THR A 131 -1.95 14.61 18.15
CA THR A 131 -2.95 15.65 18.44
C THR A 131 -4.18 15.16 19.21
N ALA A 132 -4.66 13.93 18.97
CA ALA A 132 -5.89 13.42 19.56
C ALA A 132 -5.78 11.92 19.94
N GLY A 133 -5.39 11.63 21.19
CA GLY A 133 -5.08 10.26 21.65
C GLY A 133 -6.23 9.26 21.58
N VAL A 134 -7.49 9.67 21.81
CA VAL A 134 -8.66 8.76 21.73
C VAL A 134 -8.98 8.38 20.28
N LEU A 135 -8.96 9.36 19.37
CA LEU A 135 -9.15 9.12 17.93
C LEU A 135 -8.02 8.23 17.39
N ALA A 136 -6.78 8.52 17.79
CA ALA A 136 -5.61 7.75 17.42
C ALA A 136 -5.76 6.27 17.79
N LYS A 137 -6.24 5.94 18.98
CA LYS A 137 -6.46 4.54 19.39
C LYS A 137 -7.33 3.76 18.41
N HIS A 138 -8.45 4.33 17.98
CA HIS A 138 -9.35 3.68 17.03
C HIS A 138 -8.75 3.60 15.63
N CYS A 139 -8.10 4.68 15.17
CA CYS A 139 -7.44 4.69 13.86
C CYS A 139 -6.27 3.69 13.78
N VAL A 140 -5.47 3.55 14.84
CA VAL A 140 -4.39 2.58 14.88
C VAL A 140 -4.95 1.15 14.90
N PHE A 141 -6.06 0.88 15.59
CA PHE A 141 -6.70 -0.44 15.52
C PHE A 141 -7.16 -0.79 14.10
N VAL A 142 -7.89 0.13 13.45
CA VAL A 142 -8.36 -0.07 12.07
C VAL A 142 -7.16 -0.34 11.14
N LEU A 143 -6.12 0.50 11.22
CA LEU A 143 -4.95 0.38 10.37
C LEU A 143 -4.08 -0.84 10.67
N ALA A 144 -3.89 -1.20 11.93
CA ALA A 144 -3.03 -2.32 12.30
C ALA A 144 -3.71 -3.67 12.09
N VAL A 145 -5.05 -3.76 12.20
CA VAL A 145 -5.78 -5.04 12.19
C VAL A 145 -6.64 -5.23 10.96
N LEU A 146 -7.39 -4.21 10.52
CA LEU A 146 -8.41 -4.37 9.47
C LEU A 146 -7.88 -4.06 8.06
N VAL A 147 -7.03 -3.03 7.92
CA VAL A 147 -6.52 -2.63 6.60
C VAL A 147 -5.63 -3.71 5.95
N PRO A 148 -4.66 -4.35 6.66
CA PRO A 148 -3.77 -5.34 6.04
C PRO A 148 -4.49 -6.50 5.34
N PRO A 149 -5.45 -7.21 5.96
CA PRO A 149 -6.13 -8.32 5.29
C PRO A 149 -6.99 -7.84 4.11
N ILE A 150 -7.61 -6.65 4.19
CA ILE A 150 -8.36 -6.07 3.07
C ILE A 150 -7.42 -5.78 1.89
N THR A 151 -6.26 -5.16 2.16
CA THR A 151 -5.27 -4.87 1.12
C THR A 151 -4.76 -6.14 0.45
N VAL A 152 -4.48 -7.19 1.22
CA VAL A 152 -4.00 -8.46 0.67
C VAL A 152 -5.07 -9.17 -0.13
N PHE A 153 -6.31 -9.18 0.34
CA PHE A 153 -7.45 -9.73 -0.40
C PHE A 153 -7.63 -9.05 -1.76
N LEU A 154 -7.54 -7.71 -1.81
CA LEU A 154 -7.64 -6.96 -3.08
C LEU A 154 -6.52 -7.31 -4.07
N VAL A 155 -5.30 -7.56 -3.60
CA VAL A 155 -4.19 -7.95 -4.48
C VAL A 155 -4.32 -9.40 -4.91
N GLU A 156 -4.78 -10.30 -4.03
CA GLU A 156 -5.03 -11.69 -4.37
C GLU A 156 -6.09 -11.85 -5.46
N ASP A 157 -7.13 -11.01 -5.47
CA ASP A 157 -8.14 -10.99 -6.54
C ASP A 157 -7.52 -10.74 -7.94
N THR A 158 -6.49 -9.90 -8.03
CA THR A 158 -5.77 -9.67 -9.30
C THR A 158 -4.96 -10.90 -9.76
N ILE A 159 -4.60 -11.82 -8.87
CA ILE A 159 -3.97 -13.09 -9.23
C ILE A 159 -5.00 -13.99 -9.94
N MET A 160 -6.27 -13.94 -9.55
CA MET A 160 -7.36 -14.63 -10.24
C MET A 160 -7.60 -14.04 -11.63
N HIS A 161 -7.53 -12.71 -11.78
CA HIS A 161 -7.58 -12.05 -13.09
C HIS A 161 -6.43 -12.50 -14.00
N LEU A 162 -5.21 -12.60 -13.44
CA LEU A 162 -4.05 -13.12 -14.18
C LEU A 162 -4.25 -14.59 -14.60
N ALA A 163 -4.76 -15.44 -13.72
CA ALA A 163 -5.05 -16.84 -14.05
C ALA A 163 -6.09 -16.99 -15.16
N LEU A 164 -7.10 -16.11 -15.19
CA LEU A 164 -8.07 -16.03 -16.29
C LEU A 164 -7.42 -15.55 -17.58
N SER A 165 -6.56 -14.53 -17.52
CA SER A 165 -5.86 -14.01 -18.69
C SER A 165 -4.85 -15.00 -19.29
N LEU A 166 -4.29 -15.91 -18.49
CA LEU A 166 -3.39 -16.98 -18.94
C LEU A 166 -4.12 -18.30 -19.25
N GLY A 167 -5.45 -18.30 -19.20
CA GLY A 167 -6.27 -19.46 -19.47
C GLY A 167 -6.27 -19.87 -20.94
N ASP A 168 -6.82 -21.06 -21.21
CA ASP A 168 -7.01 -21.53 -22.58
C ASP A 168 -8.27 -20.91 -23.19
N PRO A 169 -8.13 -20.08 -24.25
CA PRO A 169 -9.26 -19.42 -24.89
C PRO A 169 -10.18 -20.39 -25.64
N GLN A 170 -9.74 -21.61 -25.99
CA GLN A 170 -10.60 -22.57 -26.69
C GLN A 170 -11.51 -23.33 -25.73
N THR A 171 -11.00 -23.70 -24.56
CA THR A 171 -11.78 -24.42 -23.54
C THR A 171 -12.45 -23.51 -22.52
N HIS A 172 -12.19 -22.19 -22.57
CA HIS A 172 -12.63 -21.19 -21.59
C HIS A 172 -12.30 -21.60 -20.16
N ARG A 173 -11.10 -22.15 -19.96
CA ARG A 173 -10.62 -22.58 -18.65
C ARG A 173 -9.49 -21.67 -18.19
N PRO A 174 -9.50 -21.21 -16.93
CA PRO A 174 -8.37 -20.49 -16.37
C PRO A 174 -7.13 -21.38 -16.30
N LEU A 175 -5.98 -20.78 -16.06
CA LEU A 175 -4.75 -21.50 -15.74
C LEU A 175 -4.93 -22.24 -14.41
N GLN A 176 -5.34 -23.52 -14.51
CA GLN A 176 -5.84 -24.31 -13.38
C GLN A 176 -4.96 -24.30 -12.12
N PRO A 177 -3.65 -24.58 -12.17
CA PRO A 177 -2.85 -24.60 -10.94
C PRO A 177 -2.87 -23.23 -10.23
N MET A 178 -2.86 -22.13 -10.98
CA MET A 178 -2.90 -20.79 -10.40
C MET A 178 -4.28 -20.45 -9.83
N TRP A 179 -5.33 -20.80 -10.57
CA TRP A 179 -6.73 -20.59 -10.20
C TRP A 179 -7.14 -21.40 -8.96
N ASP A 180 -6.76 -22.68 -8.90
CA ASP A 180 -7.07 -23.56 -7.77
C ASP A 180 -6.40 -23.08 -6.48
N TRP A 181 -5.12 -22.70 -6.57
CA TRP A 181 -4.40 -22.14 -5.43
C TRP A 181 -4.97 -20.80 -4.98
N ALA A 182 -5.27 -19.88 -5.90
CA ALA A 182 -5.87 -18.59 -5.57
C ALA A 182 -7.24 -18.76 -4.89
N ASN A 183 -8.12 -19.61 -5.43
CA ASN A 183 -9.42 -19.87 -4.80
C ASN A 183 -9.28 -20.51 -3.43
N ARG A 184 -8.40 -21.51 -3.29
CA ARG A 184 -8.19 -22.21 -2.02
C ARG A 184 -7.60 -21.27 -0.95
N LEU A 185 -6.77 -20.31 -1.35
CA LEU A 185 -6.05 -19.42 -0.44
C LEU A 185 -6.74 -18.08 -0.15
N SER A 186 -7.73 -17.71 -0.97
CA SER A 186 -8.48 -16.44 -0.89
C SER A 186 -9.08 -16.12 0.48
N ILE A 187 -9.51 -17.14 1.22
CA ILE A 187 -10.05 -17.01 2.57
C ILE A 187 -8.96 -17.20 3.64
N PRO A 188 -8.15 -18.28 3.63
CA PRO A 188 -7.21 -18.52 4.71
C PRO A 188 -6.07 -17.50 4.78
N ILE A 189 -5.62 -16.88 3.68
CA ILE A 189 -4.55 -15.87 3.72
C ILE A 189 -5.01 -14.61 4.48
N PRO A 190 -6.09 -13.91 4.08
CA PRO A 190 -6.60 -12.76 4.83
C PRO A 190 -6.95 -13.12 6.28
N LEU A 191 -7.50 -14.32 6.51
CA LEU A 191 -7.82 -14.81 7.85
C LEU A 191 -6.56 -15.01 8.72
N ALA A 192 -5.49 -15.57 8.16
CA ALA A 192 -4.23 -15.71 8.88
C ALA A 192 -3.63 -14.34 9.23
N ILE A 193 -3.74 -13.37 8.31
CA ILE A 193 -3.23 -12.02 8.51
C ILE A 193 -4.02 -11.28 9.58
N ILE A 194 -5.36 -11.32 9.56
CA ILE A 194 -6.17 -10.67 10.60
C ILE A 194 -5.87 -11.28 11.98
N ILE A 195 -5.69 -12.60 12.08
CA ILE A 195 -5.30 -13.27 13.33
C ILE A 195 -3.92 -12.81 13.79
N ALA A 196 -2.94 -12.80 12.88
CA ALA A 196 -1.58 -12.36 13.19
C ALA A 196 -1.55 -10.89 13.65
N CYS A 197 -2.24 -10.01 12.92
CA CYS A 197 -2.34 -8.60 13.27
C CYS A 197 -3.08 -8.37 14.59
N ALA A 198 -4.17 -9.11 14.85
CA ALA A 198 -4.89 -9.04 16.13
C ALA A 198 -4.02 -9.53 17.30
N ALA A 199 -3.23 -10.59 17.11
CA ALA A 199 -2.28 -11.07 18.10
C ALA A 199 -1.19 -10.03 18.39
N LEU A 200 -0.58 -9.46 17.35
CA LEU A 200 0.42 -8.38 17.48
C LEU A 200 -0.19 -7.17 18.20
N TRP A 201 -1.41 -6.80 17.85
CA TRP A 201 -2.16 -5.72 18.50
C TRP A 201 -2.39 -6.00 19.98
N TYR A 202 -2.82 -7.22 20.34
CA TYR A 202 -3.07 -7.61 21.73
C TYR A 202 -1.77 -7.60 22.56
N ILE A 203 -0.70 -8.22 22.06
CA ILE A 203 0.60 -8.27 22.74
C ILE A 203 1.20 -6.86 22.91
N GLY A 204 0.97 -5.97 21.94
CA GLY A 204 1.46 -4.60 21.95
C GLY A 204 0.78 -3.65 22.95
N ILE A 205 -0.33 -4.05 23.59
CA ILE A 205 -1.16 -3.15 24.40
C ILE A 205 -0.39 -2.50 25.56
N GLY A 206 0.49 -3.25 26.22
CA GLY A 206 1.32 -2.74 27.31
C GLY A 206 2.30 -1.69 26.83
N ARG A 207 2.88 -1.88 25.63
CA ARG A 207 3.81 -0.90 25.04
C ARG A 207 3.11 0.38 24.60
N ARG A 208 1.91 0.29 24.00
CA ARG A 208 1.16 1.48 23.53
C ARG A 208 0.73 2.42 24.65
N ARG A 209 0.41 1.85 25.82
CA ARG A 209 -0.01 2.62 27.02
C ARG A 209 1.14 3.17 27.86
N THR A 210 2.39 2.75 27.59
CA THR A 210 3.55 3.28 28.34
C THR A 210 3.83 4.73 27.99
N GLU A 211 4.03 5.57 29.01
CA GLU A 211 4.50 6.96 28.88
C GLU A 211 6.02 7.08 28.64
N SER A 212 6.75 5.97 28.82
CA SER A 212 8.20 5.97 28.67
C SER A 212 8.61 6.27 27.22
N PRO A 213 9.69 7.04 27.00
CA PRO A 213 10.15 7.36 25.65
C PRO A 213 10.41 6.09 24.82
N PRO A 214 10.22 6.19 23.49
CA PRO A 214 10.55 5.10 22.59
C PRO A 214 12.05 4.79 22.66
N GLY A 215 12.38 3.50 22.78
CA GLY A 215 13.77 3.04 22.72
C GLY A 215 14.38 3.23 21.32
N GLY A 216 15.71 3.30 21.23
CA GLY A 216 16.42 3.56 19.98
C GLY A 216 16.11 2.58 18.84
N ILE A 217 15.86 1.30 19.16
CA ILE A 217 15.49 0.27 18.18
C ILE A 217 14.12 0.57 17.54
N ALA A 218 13.13 0.98 18.35
CA ALA A 218 11.80 1.33 17.85
C ALA A 218 11.81 2.62 17.01
N ARG A 219 12.77 3.52 17.25
CA ARG A 219 12.99 4.70 16.39
C ARG A 219 13.57 4.29 15.03
N ARG A 220 14.60 3.43 15.01
CA ARG A 220 15.19 2.93 13.74
C ARG A 220 14.18 2.22 12.86
N ILE A 221 13.33 1.36 13.44
CA ILE A 221 12.28 0.64 12.70
C ILE A 221 11.31 1.63 12.06
N ARG A 222 10.87 2.66 12.80
CA ARG A 222 9.94 3.67 12.27
C ARG A 222 10.52 4.51 11.13
N ILE A 223 11.81 4.80 11.18
CA ILE A 223 12.49 5.50 10.09
C ILE A 223 12.64 4.58 8.87
N ALA A 224 12.97 3.30 9.08
CA ALA A 224 13.19 2.35 7.99
C ALA A 224 11.90 1.99 7.23
N VAL A 225 10.76 1.88 7.93
CA VAL A 225 9.47 1.44 7.38
C VAL A 225 9.06 2.20 6.10
N PRO A 226 8.97 3.55 6.08
CA PRO A 226 8.62 4.28 4.86
C PRO A 226 9.54 4.00 3.67
N TYR A 227 10.85 3.93 3.92
CA TYR A 227 11.84 3.65 2.89
C TYR A 227 11.75 2.23 2.35
N ILE A 228 11.49 1.25 3.21
CA ILE A 228 11.26 -0.15 2.78
C ILE A 228 10.04 -0.18 1.85
N THR A 229 8.96 0.50 2.19
CA THR A 229 7.77 0.52 1.34
C THR A 229 8.02 1.20 0.00
N VAL A 230 8.74 2.31 -0.03
CA VAL A 230 9.17 2.94 -1.29
C VAL A 230 10.08 2.03 -2.09
N ALA A 231 11.00 1.31 -1.45
CA ALA A 231 11.86 0.35 -2.13
C ALA A 231 11.06 -0.79 -2.75
N VAL A 232 10.02 -1.30 -2.07
CA VAL A 232 9.09 -2.30 -2.64
C VAL A 232 8.38 -1.73 -3.86
N VAL A 233 7.81 -0.52 -3.76
CA VAL A 233 7.13 0.14 -4.89
C VAL A 233 8.10 0.36 -6.07
N ALA A 234 9.30 0.85 -5.81
CA ALA A 234 10.32 1.05 -6.82
C ALA A 234 10.74 -0.28 -7.48
N ALA A 235 10.93 -1.35 -6.70
CA ALA A 235 11.27 -2.67 -7.22
C ALA A 235 10.17 -3.23 -8.14
N VAL A 236 8.91 -3.12 -7.72
CA VAL A 236 7.73 -3.50 -8.53
C VAL A 236 7.70 -2.72 -9.85
N ILE A 237 7.95 -1.40 -9.80
CA ILE A 237 7.96 -0.54 -10.99
C ILE A 237 9.12 -0.92 -11.91
N VAL A 238 10.33 -1.09 -11.40
CA VAL A 238 11.48 -1.49 -12.22
C VAL A 238 11.19 -2.83 -12.88
N ARG A 239 10.65 -3.81 -12.14
CA ARG A 239 10.28 -5.13 -12.68
C ARG A 239 9.22 -5.03 -13.77
N SER A 240 8.22 -4.18 -13.58
CA SER A 240 7.17 -3.93 -14.57
C SER A 240 7.71 -3.23 -15.83
N ILE A 241 8.63 -2.25 -15.71
CA ILE A 241 9.24 -1.60 -16.91
C ILE A 241 10.19 -2.55 -17.64
N MET A 242 11.03 -3.29 -16.92
CA MET A 242 12.14 -4.02 -17.55
C MET A 242 11.67 -5.26 -18.29
N ALA A 243 10.74 -6.02 -17.70
CA ALA A 243 10.37 -7.32 -18.24
C ALA A 243 8.90 -7.46 -18.67
N LEU A 244 8.09 -6.39 -18.60
CA LEU A 244 6.75 -6.32 -19.21
C LEU A 244 6.66 -5.16 -20.23
N ARG A 245 7.72 -4.96 -21.03
CA ARG A 245 7.73 -3.93 -22.07
C ARG A 245 6.60 -4.17 -23.08
N TYR A 246 6.00 -3.09 -23.57
CA TYR A 246 4.94 -3.08 -24.59
C TYR A 246 5.27 -3.78 -25.92
N LYS A 247 6.52 -4.21 -26.12
CA LYS A 247 6.97 -4.86 -27.35
C LYS A 247 6.45 -6.29 -27.50
N ASP A 248 6.14 -6.97 -26.40
CA ASP A 248 5.70 -8.38 -26.42
C ASP A 248 4.39 -8.53 -25.64
N PRO A 249 3.23 -8.71 -26.29
CA PRO A 249 1.94 -8.88 -25.61
C PRO A 249 1.86 -10.16 -24.78
N ALA A 250 2.73 -11.14 -25.02
CA ALA A 250 2.80 -12.38 -24.26
C ALA A 250 3.79 -12.33 -23.08
N ALA A 251 4.51 -11.21 -22.88
CA ALA A 251 5.38 -11.06 -21.72
C ALA A 251 4.54 -10.99 -20.44
N HIS A 252 4.66 -11.99 -19.57
CA HIS A 252 3.90 -12.10 -18.33
C HIS A 252 4.80 -12.51 -17.16
N ILE A 253 4.32 -12.30 -15.93
CA ILE A 253 4.97 -12.83 -14.72
C ILE A 253 4.53 -14.28 -14.52
N SER A 254 5.43 -15.11 -13.98
CA SER A 254 5.08 -16.48 -13.62
C SER A 254 4.14 -16.51 -12.40
N ALA A 255 3.40 -17.60 -12.22
CA ALA A 255 2.57 -17.79 -11.03
C ALA A 255 3.39 -17.67 -9.73
N ALA A 256 4.59 -18.27 -9.68
CA ALA A 256 5.49 -18.18 -8.53
C ALA A 256 5.91 -16.74 -8.24
N GLU A 257 6.13 -15.94 -9.29
CA GLU A 257 6.47 -14.54 -9.15
C GLU A 257 5.29 -13.70 -8.64
N ALA A 258 4.05 -13.96 -9.09
CA ALA A 258 2.86 -13.30 -8.56
C ALA A 258 2.71 -13.53 -7.04
N TRP A 259 2.84 -14.79 -6.60
CA TRP A 259 2.82 -15.15 -5.18
C TRP A 259 3.99 -14.56 -4.39
N PHE A 260 5.17 -14.45 -5.00
CA PHE A 260 6.31 -13.78 -4.39
C PHE A 260 6.01 -12.32 -4.07
N TRP A 261 5.47 -11.56 -5.02
CA TRP A 261 5.11 -10.16 -4.81
C TRP A 261 4.00 -9.98 -3.77
N LEU A 262 3.02 -10.87 -3.74
CA LEU A 262 2.03 -10.92 -2.66
C LEU A 262 2.71 -11.16 -1.30
N GLY A 263 3.64 -12.11 -1.22
CA GLY A 263 4.41 -12.38 -0.01
C GLY A 263 5.24 -11.18 0.47
N VAL A 264 5.88 -10.45 -0.46
CA VAL A 264 6.60 -9.20 -0.16
C VAL A 264 5.64 -8.15 0.41
N LEU A 265 4.46 -7.98 -0.17
CA LEU A 265 3.44 -7.07 0.34
C LEU A 265 2.99 -7.47 1.75
N VAL A 266 2.64 -8.75 1.96
CA VAL A 266 2.23 -9.28 3.27
C VAL A 266 3.30 -9.01 4.32
N ALA A 267 4.57 -9.31 4.01
CA ALA A 267 5.68 -9.05 4.92
C ALA A 267 5.82 -7.56 5.25
N ALA A 268 5.73 -6.68 4.24
CA ALA A 268 5.77 -5.24 4.44
C ALA A 268 4.62 -4.77 5.34
N LEU A 269 3.38 -5.18 5.08
CA LEU A 269 2.22 -4.81 5.87
C LEU A 269 2.34 -5.31 7.32
N LEU A 270 2.75 -6.56 7.53
CA LEU A 270 2.95 -7.12 8.88
C LEU A 270 4.03 -6.38 9.66
N VAL A 271 5.15 -6.02 9.03
CA VAL A 271 6.20 -5.20 9.67
C VAL A 271 5.65 -3.85 10.09
N GLN A 272 4.82 -3.22 9.26
CA GLN A 272 4.22 -1.93 9.60
C GLN A 272 3.13 -2.04 10.67
N SER A 273 2.27 -3.05 10.61
CA SER A 273 1.26 -3.34 11.63
C SER A 273 1.92 -3.65 12.97
N ALA A 274 3.03 -4.39 12.97
CA ALA A 274 3.85 -4.62 14.16
C ALA A 274 4.46 -3.32 14.68
N ALA A 275 5.02 -2.48 13.80
CA ALA A 275 5.60 -1.19 14.19
C ALA A 275 4.57 -0.29 14.90
N LEU A 276 3.34 -0.22 14.37
CA LEU A 276 2.22 0.47 15.01
C LEU A 276 1.81 -0.16 16.34
N SER A 277 1.65 -1.49 16.36
CA SER A 277 1.18 -2.22 17.53
C SER A 277 2.13 -2.11 18.72
N PHE A 278 3.44 -2.01 18.48
CA PHE A 278 4.47 -1.90 19.52
C PHE A 278 4.96 -0.47 19.76
N GLN A 279 4.37 0.53 19.11
CA GLN A 279 4.78 1.91 19.27
C GLN A 279 4.43 2.42 20.67
N LYS A 280 5.44 2.90 21.39
CA LYS A 280 5.25 3.45 22.74
C LYS A 280 4.56 4.81 22.70
N GLY A 281 3.62 5.03 23.62
CA GLY A 281 3.00 6.34 23.85
C GLY A 281 2.06 6.82 22.75
N VAL A 282 1.63 5.98 21.81
CA VAL A 282 0.69 6.39 20.75
C VAL A 282 -0.67 6.77 21.29
N GLU A 283 -1.08 6.12 22.38
CA GLU A 283 -2.36 6.37 23.03
C GLU A 283 -2.27 7.53 24.07
N VAL A 284 -1.09 8.15 24.23
CA VAL A 284 -0.83 9.21 25.22
C VAL A 284 -0.53 10.53 24.49
N PRO A 285 -1.35 11.59 24.65
CA PRO A 285 -1.13 12.89 24.01
C PRO A 285 0.20 13.55 24.45
N PHE A 286 0.86 14.24 23.53
CA PHE A 286 1.97 15.16 23.85
C PHE A 286 1.40 16.35 24.65
N GLY A 287 1.29 16.22 25.98
CA GLY A 287 0.79 17.30 26.85
C GLY A 287 -0.07 16.88 28.05
N GLY A 288 -0.31 15.58 28.26
CA GLY A 288 -1.16 15.10 29.37
C GLY A 288 -0.65 15.31 30.80
N SER A 289 0.57 15.79 31.01
CA SER A 289 1.20 15.86 32.34
C SER A 289 1.05 17.21 33.07
N ALA A 290 0.20 18.14 32.63
CA ALA A 290 0.10 19.46 33.26
C ALA A 290 -1.25 19.82 33.90
N ILE A 291 -2.33 19.03 33.71
CA ILE A 291 -3.68 19.44 34.19
C ILE A 291 -4.17 18.65 35.41
N SER A 292 -3.54 17.53 35.80
CA SER A 292 -4.04 16.70 36.92
C SER A 292 -3.33 16.90 38.28
N ALA A 293 -2.49 17.93 38.44
CA ALA A 293 -1.74 18.16 39.69
C ALA A 293 -2.15 19.45 40.45
N ARG A 294 -3.31 20.03 40.13
CA ARG A 294 -3.94 21.09 40.93
C ARG A 294 -5.46 20.91 40.95
N ALA A 295 -5.92 20.01 41.81
CA ALA A 295 -7.23 20.07 42.45
C ALA A 295 -7.04 19.58 43.88
#